data_AF-A0A7G4ID29-F1
#
_entry.id   AF-A0A7G4ID29-F1
#
_cell.length_a   1.000
_cell.length_b   1.000
_cell.length_c   1.000
_cell.angle_alpha   90.00
_cell.angle_beta   90.00
_cell.angle_gamma   90.00
#
_symmetry.space_group_name_H-M   'P 1'
#
loop_
_entity.id
_entity.type
_entity.pdbx_description
1 polymer ?
#
loop_
_entity_poly.entity_id
_entity_poly.type
_entity_poly.pdbx_seq_one_letter_code
_entity_poly.pdbx_strand_id
1 'polypeptide(L)' 'MLILRRHWLPGEDDSPQSLAAAVWLDNHYWENMSIAVNNGIIRAFKGS' A
#
# COMPACT_ATOMS: atom_id res chain seq x y z
N MET A 1 -11.50 -9.70 -1.46
CA MET A 1 -10.46 -9.50 -2.50
C MET A 1 -10.94 -8.61 -3.66
N LEU A 2 -12.17 -8.73 -4.16
CA LEU A 2 -12.66 -7.93 -5.30
C LEU A 2 -12.63 -6.41 -5.07
N ILE A 3 -12.94 -5.94 -3.85
CA ILE A 3 -12.89 -4.51 -3.49
C ILE A 3 -11.46 -3.99 -3.58
N LEU A 4 -10.49 -4.79 -3.12
CA LEU A 4 -9.07 -4.45 -3.12
C LEU A 4 -8.54 -4.33 -4.56
N ARG A 5 -8.88 -5.30 -5.43
CA ARG A 5 -8.54 -5.24 -6.86
C ARG A 5 -9.12 -4.01 -7.53
N ARG A 6 -10.37 -3.66 -7.28
CA ARG A 6 -10.98 -2.45 -7.87
C ARG A 6 -10.38 -1.15 -7.36
N HIS A 7 -9.89 -1.13 -6.12
CA HIS A 7 -9.21 0.01 -5.54
C HIS A 7 -7.82 0.23 -6.16
N TRP A 8 -7.02 -0.83 -6.20
CA TRP A 8 -5.62 -0.76 -6.65
C TRP A 8 -5.43 -0.86 -8.16
N LEU A 9 -6.31 -1.61 -8.85
CA LEU A 9 -6.25 -1.91 -10.28
C LEU A 9 -7.62 -1.66 -10.93
N PRO A 10 -8.08 -0.40 -10.99
CA PRO A 10 -9.35 -0.07 -11.64
C PRO A 10 -9.27 -0.41 -13.14
N GLY A 11 -10.19 -1.24 -13.62
CA GLY A 11 -10.25 -1.68 -15.02
C GLY A 11 -9.64 -3.04 -15.31
N GLU A 12 -8.86 -3.61 -14.38
CA GLU A 12 -8.37 -4.98 -14.50
C GLU A 12 -9.47 -6.02 -14.25
N ASP A 13 -9.28 -7.25 -14.73
CA ASP A 13 -10.21 -8.35 -14.50
C ASP A 13 -10.09 -8.94 -13.08
N ASP A 14 -10.95 -9.92 -12.78
CA ASP A 14 -10.91 -10.67 -11.52
C ASP A 14 -10.02 -11.91 -11.59
N SER A 15 -9.00 -11.89 -12.46
CA SER A 15 -8.05 -12.99 -12.55
C SER A 15 -7.28 -13.15 -11.23
N PRO A 16 -6.83 -14.37 -10.90
CA PRO A 16 -6.00 -14.61 -9.72
C PRO A 16 -4.74 -13.73 -9.69
N GLN A 17 -4.18 -13.39 -10.84
CA GLN A 17 -3.01 -12.52 -10.99
C GLN A 17 -3.34 -11.08 -10.57
N SER A 18 -4.44 -10.51 -11.08
CA SER A 18 -4.91 -9.17 -10.71
C SER A 18 -5.25 -9.08 -9.22
N LEU A 19 -5.85 -10.14 -8.65
CA LEU A 19 -6.11 -10.22 -7.22
C LEU A 19 -4.81 -10.26 -6.39
N ALA A 20 -3.82 -11.07 -6.80
CA ALA A 20 -2.54 -11.16 -6.12
C ALA A 20 -1.74 -9.85 -6.20
N ALA A 21 -1.75 -9.19 -7.35
CA ALA A 21 -1.11 -7.88 -7.54
C ALA A 21 -1.72 -6.81 -6.62
N ALA A 22 -3.05 -6.78 -6.51
CA ALA A 22 -3.73 -5.85 -5.60
C ALA A 22 -3.37 -6.07 -4.12
N VAL A 23 -3.19 -7.34 -3.70
CA VAL A 23 -2.72 -7.65 -2.34
C VAL A 23 -1.29 -7.20 -2.12
N TRP A 24 -0.41 -7.43 -3.09
CA TRP A 24 0.98 -6.99 -3.01
C TRP A 24 1.08 -5.46 -2.90
N LEU A 25 0.31 -4.73 -3.72
CA LEU A 25 0.23 -3.27 -3.67
C LEU A 25 -0.24 -2.74 -2.32
N ASP A 26 -1.29 -3.34 -1.75
CA ASP A 26 -1.83 -2.93 -0.45
C ASP A 26 -0.81 -3.11 0.68
N ASN A 27 -0.17 -4.28 0.73
CA ASN A 27 0.86 -4.58 1.71
C ASN A 27 2.04 -3.61 1.59
N HIS A 28 2.50 -3.36 0.36
CA HIS A 28 3.62 -2.46 0.11
C HIS A 28 3.28 -1.00 0.46
N TYR A 29 2.04 -0.56 0.21
CA TYR A 29 1.58 0.75 0.61
C TYR A 29 1.64 0.94 2.13
N TRP A 30 1.13 -0.02 2.90
CA TRP A 30 1.13 0.07 4.37
C TRP A 30 2.54 -0.02 4.96
N GLU A 31 3.43 -0.80 4.35
CA GLU A 31 4.84 -0.85 4.72
C GLU A 31 5.51 0.53 4.53
N ASN A 32 5.36 1.12 3.35
CA ASN A 32 5.91 2.44 3.05
C ASN A 32 5.30 3.54 3.94
N MET A 33 4.00 3.47 4.21
CA MET A 33 3.31 4.40 5.10
C MET A 33 3.89 4.33 6.52
N SER A 34 4.11 3.13 7.05
CA SER A 34 4.73 2.92 8.36
C SER A 34 6.11 3.56 8.44
N ILE A 35 6.94 3.34 7.41
CA ILE A 35 8.27 3.94 7.31
C ILE A 35 8.19 5.47 7.26
N ALA A 36 7.29 6.01 6.43
CA ALA A 36 7.10 7.45 6.28
C ALA A 36 6.66 8.11 7.59
N VAL A 37 5.70 7.51 8.31
CA VAL A 37 5.22 7.99 9.60
C VAL A 37 6.35 7.96 10.64
N ASN A 38 7.08 6.87 10.75
CA ASN A 38 8.20 6.77 11.69
C ASN A 38 9.29 7.82 11.40
N ASN A 39 9.64 8.01 10.13
CA ASN A 39 10.59 9.04 9.71
C ASN A 39 10.08 10.45 10.04
N GLY A 40 8.78 10.70 9.86
CA GLY A 40 8.14 11.96 10.24
C GLY A 40 8.22 12.23 11.74
N ILE A 41 7.90 11.23 12.57
CA ILE A 41 8.01 11.30 14.04
C ILE A 41 9.46 11.58 14.45
N ILE A 42 10.42 10.83 13.90
CA ILE A 42 11.85 11.03 14.18
C ILE A 42 12.27 12.46 13.88
N ARG A 43 11.91 12.99 12.70
CA ARG A 43 12.23 14.38 12.31
C ARG A 43 11.58 15.41 13.23
N ALA A 44 10.33 15.19 13.63
CA ALA A 44 9.59 16.11 14.49
C ALA A 44 10.20 16.21 15.90
N PHE A 45 10.68 15.10 16.46
CA PHE A 45 11.16 15.05 17.85
C PHE A 45 12.69 15.09 18.01
N LYS A 46 13.48 14.69 17.02
CA LYS A 46 14.95 14.69 17.09
C LYS A 46 15.62 15.89 16.41
N GLY A 47 14.88 16.67 15.60
CA GLY A 47 15.46 17.72 14.76
C GLY A 47 16.15 17.14 13.52
N SER A 48 16.23 17.95 12.46
CA SER A 48 16.81 17.60 11.16
C SER A 48 18.30 17.31 11.22
#